data_AF-A0A975N6D0-F1
#
_entry.id   AF-A0A975N6D0-F1
#
_cell.length_a   1.000
_cell.length_b   1.000
_cell.length_c   1.000
_cell.angle_alpha   90.00
_cell.angle_beta   90.00
_cell.angle_gamma   90.00
#
_symmetry.space_group_name_H-M   'P 1'
#
loop_
_entity.id
_entity.type
_entity.pdbx_description
1 polymer ?
#
loop_
_entity_poly.entity_id
_entity_poly.type
_entity_poly.pdbx_seq_one_letter_code
_entity_poly.pdbx_strand_id
1 'polypeptide(L)'
;MRTFRQRRARLLAVTAGALLGATALTGCTDSGEPRAEAAGTSPGSGGGLGGSAETSKPRPPRQHDVPLGADAGRGGGAVVAAGGPGAPYNYGPSVMADGATTRMWWCSQYPAALPAGDDILYGESPKVDGPFTAPGGGAPVAVLSGNPGQFDGMHTCDPSVLRVDGTYYLYYTGAAGDHALGNSIGFATSTDGRTWTRANGGKPILNPAHDLHRDNAYGAGQPSVVYLGGWFYLMFTDTTGRAAGWNGAGQFLLRSKDPAFATGVEALGDKGFAATATTSAPRAKSLVDAFSADLMWVEALDAFVIAHETSGGTTLTFWDRDFAANPFRPVTVPGAWQEGPGLVRTPDGHAPLSQTDPCGRVPFDVVRATVIGGANAPTDLRHFGIDVRDVRACTDPGRTLAVLDGFAMPSPDRTMDLVVAGRVLRVDRRSVVEQLATTLAPRRLPVLDGLPVATRLSGQAPAVRTPDGKTGFVLADGTLWRVRPGSVAEANDSPVETVTEQRWRSYPAGASLGR
;
A
#
# COMPACT_ATOMS: atom_id res chain seq x y z
N MET A 1 57.43 -31.51 10.32
CA MET A 1 57.50 -32.21 11.62
C MET A 1 56.36 -31.66 12.47
N ARG A 2 55.35 -32.35 13.02
CA ARG A 2 54.86 -33.75 13.14
C ARG A 2 53.31 -33.60 13.16
N THR A 3 52.53 -34.08 12.19
CA THR A 3 51.82 -35.39 12.14
C THR A 3 50.99 -35.78 13.37
N PHE A 4 49.67 -35.94 13.21
CA PHE A 4 48.84 -37.07 13.71
C PHE A 4 47.48 -37.03 12.95
N ARG A 5 47.26 -37.82 11.89
CA ARG A 5 46.80 -39.22 11.77
C ARG A 5 45.27 -39.44 11.86
N GLN A 6 44.74 -39.84 10.70
CA GLN A 6 43.43 -40.43 10.34
C GLN A 6 42.88 -41.50 11.29
N ARG A 7 41.54 -41.67 11.28
CA ARG A 7 40.89 -43.01 11.19
C ARG A 7 39.61 -42.98 10.32
N ARG A 8 39.41 -44.11 9.64
CA ARG A 8 38.47 -44.42 8.55
C ARG A 8 37.13 -45.00 9.03
N ALA A 9 36.11 -44.75 8.21
CA ALA A 9 34.91 -45.52 7.81
C ALA A 9 34.54 -46.88 8.44
N ARG A 10 33.21 -47.13 8.53
CA ARG A 10 32.54 -48.39 8.15
C ARG A 10 31.06 -48.21 7.81
N LEU A 11 30.65 -48.81 6.68
CA LEU A 11 29.29 -49.04 6.17
C LEU A 11 28.51 -50.04 7.03
N LEU A 12 27.17 -49.97 6.98
CA LEU A 12 26.27 -51.13 6.93
C LEU A 12 24.93 -50.75 6.30
N ALA A 13 24.56 -51.49 5.26
CA ALA A 13 23.28 -51.46 4.57
C ALA A 13 22.59 -52.82 4.76
N VAL A 14 21.28 -52.87 5.02
CA VAL A 14 20.44 -54.08 4.89
C VAL A 14 18.98 -53.71 4.54
N THR A 15 18.66 -54.00 3.27
CA THR A 15 17.45 -54.60 2.65
C THR A 15 16.03 -54.03 2.74
N ALA A 16 15.39 -54.11 1.56
CA ALA A 16 14.01 -53.85 1.18
C ALA A 16 13.00 -54.95 1.57
N GLY A 17 11.71 -54.60 1.51
CA GLY A 17 10.57 -55.52 1.45
C GLY A 17 9.30 -54.79 0.98
N ALA A 18 8.78 -55.18 -0.18
CA ALA A 18 7.55 -54.68 -0.79
C ALA A 18 6.34 -55.57 -0.43
N LEU A 19 5.10 -55.04 -0.44
CA LEU A 19 3.92 -55.75 -0.96
C LEU A 19 2.66 -54.86 -1.06
N LEU A 20 1.94 -55.09 -2.15
CA LEU A 20 0.66 -54.52 -2.60
C LEU A 20 -0.55 -55.03 -1.78
N GLY A 21 -1.65 -54.28 -1.83
CA GLY A 21 -2.99 -54.80 -1.51
C GLY A 21 -4.09 -53.75 -1.68
N ALA A 22 -4.77 -53.75 -2.82
CA ALA A 22 -6.00 -53.01 -3.08
C ALA A 22 -7.22 -53.89 -2.79
N THR A 23 -8.28 -53.32 -2.21
CA THR A 23 -9.68 -53.70 -2.50
C THR A 23 -10.64 -52.61 -2.01
N ALA A 24 -11.50 -52.16 -2.91
CA ALA A 24 -12.69 -51.35 -2.65
C ALA A 24 -13.81 -52.20 -2.05
N LEU A 25 -14.72 -51.59 -1.29
CA LEU A 25 -16.12 -52.02 -1.20
C LEU A 25 -17.01 -50.82 -0.83
N THR A 26 -18.05 -50.70 -1.65
CA THR A 26 -19.18 -49.78 -1.64
C THR A 26 -20.14 -50.02 -0.48
N GLY A 27 -20.83 -48.96 -0.04
CA GLY A 27 -22.03 -49.05 0.81
C GLY A 27 -22.80 -47.73 0.80
N CYS A 28 -23.85 -47.65 -0.02
CA CYS A 28 -24.92 -46.66 0.07
C CYS A 28 -25.87 -47.02 1.23
N THR A 29 -26.40 -46.03 1.95
CA THR A 29 -27.83 -45.65 2.01
C THR A 29 -28.07 -44.61 3.11
N ASP A 30 -28.43 -43.40 2.67
CA ASP A 30 -29.64 -42.65 3.00
C ASP A 30 -30.25 -42.73 4.42
N SER A 31 -30.43 -41.57 5.07
CA SER A 31 -31.76 -41.04 5.46
C SER A 31 -31.66 -39.91 6.49
N GLY A 32 -32.43 -38.83 6.25
CA GLY A 32 -33.08 -38.05 7.31
C GLY A 32 -32.57 -36.63 7.55
N GLU A 33 -33.02 -35.67 6.72
CA GLU A 33 -33.39 -34.35 7.25
C GLU A 33 -34.61 -34.49 8.17
N PRO A 34 -34.80 -33.55 9.11
CA PRO A 34 -36.02 -32.78 9.03
C PRO A 34 -35.77 -31.27 9.06
N ARG A 35 -36.53 -30.59 8.20
CA ARG A 35 -36.71 -29.14 8.12
C ARG A 35 -38.08 -28.79 8.74
N ALA A 36 -38.23 -27.49 9.05
CA ALA A 36 -39.46 -26.73 9.40
C ALA A 36 -39.77 -26.66 10.91
N GLU A 37 -40.16 -25.53 11.52
CA GLU A 37 -40.59 -24.22 11.01
C GLU A 37 -40.69 -23.19 12.18
N ALA A 38 -40.43 -21.91 11.85
CA ALA A 38 -41.13 -20.64 12.17
C ALA A 38 -41.84 -20.45 13.56
N ALA A 39 -42.00 -19.27 14.17
CA ALA A 39 -41.89 -17.85 13.83
C ALA A 39 -41.88 -17.02 15.13
N GLY A 40 -41.48 -15.73 15.08
CA GLY A 40 -41.67 -14.82 16.21
C GLY A 40 -41.03 -13.42 16.07
N THR A 41 -41.46 -12.66 15.04
CA THR A 41 -41.67 -11.19 15.02
C THR A 41 -40.72 -10.22 15.76
N SER A 42 -40.05 -9.36 14.96
CA SER A 42 -39.70 -7.96 15.33
C SER A 42 -40.93 -7.03 15.23
N PRO A 43 -40.89 -5.84 15.87
CA PRO A 43 -40.60 -4.57 15.15
C PRO A 43 -39.75 -3.59 16.00
N GLY A 44 -39.07 -2.54 15.54
CA GLY A 44 -38.87 -1.85 14.26
C GLY A 44 -37.73 -0.81 14.47
N SER A 45 -36.81 -0.64 13.52
CA SER A 45 -36.75 0.44 12.52
C SER A 45 -36.07 1.75 12.98
N GLY A 46 -34.87 1.98 12.46
CA GLY A 46 -34.19 3.27 12.33
C GLY A 46 -33.33 3.23 11.06
N GLY A 47 -33.83 3.84 9.99
CA GLY A 47 -33.47 3.55 8.59
C GLY A 47 -32.14 4.08 8.08
N GLY A 48 -31.61 3.39 7.07
CA GLY A 48 -30.61 3.88 6.12
C GLY A 48 -31.25 4.22 4.76
N LEU A 49 -30.50 4.93 3.93
CA LEU A 49 -30.67 5.07 2.48
C LEU A 49 -29.27 5.41 1.90
N GLY A 50 -28.76 4.81 0.82
CA GLY A 50 -29.33 3.78 -0.04
C GLY A 50 -28.22 3.18 -0.93
N GLY A 51 -28.11 1.85 -0.90
CA GLY A 51 -27.55 1.08 -1.99
C GLY A 51 -28.73 0.58 -2.82
N SER A 52 -28.86 1.08 -4.04
CA SER A 52 -29.75 0.45 -5.02
C SER A 52 -29.28 -0.98 -5.23
N ALA A 53 -30.17 -1.94 -4.98
CA ALA A 53 -30.03 -3.31 -5.40
C ALA A 53 -30.13 -3.35 -6.94
N GLU A 54 -29.04 -2.99 -7.61
CA GLU A 54 -28.83 -3.43 -8.98
C GLU A 54 -28.60 -4.94 -8.94
N THR A 55 -29.44 -5.69 -9.65
CA THR A 55 -29.12 -7.03 -10.09
C THR A 55 -27.77 -6.97 -10.80
N SER A 56 -26.70 -7.40 -10.12
CA SER A 56 -25.36 -7.37 -10.68
C SER A 56 -25.35 -8.28 -11.90
N LYS A 57 -25.19 -7.67 -13.09
CA LYS A 57 -24.79 -8.45 -14.27
C LYS A 57 -23.54 -9.25 -13.87
N PRO A 58 -23.42 -10.53 -14.28
CA PRO A 58 -22.20 -11.28 -14.05
C PRO A 58 -21.02 -10.45 -14.56
N ARG A 59 -20.09 -10.11 -13.66
CA ARG A 59 -18.86 -9.43 -14.06
C ARG A 59 -18.21 -10.32 -15.14
N PRO A 60 -17.89 -9.79 -16.33
CA PRO A 60 -17.26 -10.60 -17.36
C PRO A 60 -16.02 -11.29 -16.78
N PRO A 61 -15.74 -12.55 -17.17
CA PRO A 61 -14.61 -13.29 -16.63
C PRO A 61 -13.34 -12.45 -16.83
N ARG A 62 -12.62 -12.17 -15.73
CA ARG A 62 -11.37 -11.42 -15.81
C ARG A 62 -10.39 -12.27 -16.61
N GLN A 63 -9.74 -11.67 -17.59
CA GLN A 63 -8.67 -12.34 -18.31
C GLN A 63 -7.51 -12.60 -17.35
N HIS A 64 -6.90 -13.76 -17.46
CA HIS A 64 -5.67 -14.13 -16.74
C HIS A 64 -4.50 -14.14 -17.72
N ASP A 65 -3.28 -14.00 -17.21
CA ASP A 65 -2.04 -14.03 -17.99
C ASP A 65 -1.97 -13.02 -19.15
N VAL A 66 -2.62 -11.85 -18.98
CA VAL A 66 -2.58 -10.78 -19.95
C VAL A 66 -1.14 -10.23 -20.01
N PRO A 67 -0.49 -10.22 -21.19
CA PRO A 67 0.83 -9.65 -21.33
C PRO A 67 0.76 -8.12 -21.22
N LEU A 68 1.74 -7.55 -20.54
CA LEU A 68 1.97 -6.12 -20.48
C LEU A 68 3.31 -5.82 -21.16
N GLY A 69 3.36 -4.75 -21.96
CA GLY A 69 4.64 -4.26 -22.46
C GLY A 69 5.36 -3.48 -21.37
N ALA A 70 6.69 -3.47 -21.43
CA ALA A 70 7.51 -2.58 -20.61
C ALA A 70 8.49 -1.83 -21.51
N ASP A 71 8.70 -0.56 -21.21
CA ASP A 71 9.77 0.22 -21.81
C ASP A 71 11.14 -0.20 -21.24
N ALA A 72 12.22 0.36 -21.80
CA ALA A 72 13.54 0.16 -21.26
C ALA A 72 13.62 0.66 -19.81
N GLY A 73 14.39 -0.05 -18.97
CA GLY A 73 14.66 0.35 -17.60
C GLY A 73 15.33 1.72 -17.53
N ARG A 74 14.98 2.49 -16.49
CA ARG A 74 15.60 3.77 -16.12
C ARG A 74 16.24 3.66 -14.74
N GLY A 75 17.09 4.64 -14.42
CA GLY A 75 17.79 4.72 -13.12
C GLY A 75 19.06 3.87 -13.07
N GLY A 76 19.43 3.43 -11.87
CA GLY A 76 20.66 2.69 -11.57
C GLY A 76 21.92 3.55 -11.46
N GLY A 77 21.77 4.87 -11.54
CA GLY A 77 22.85 5.85 -11.47
C GLY A 77 23.40 6.05 -10.05
N ALA A 78 23.25 7.26 -9.52
CA ALA A 78 23.81 7.65 -8.23
C ALA A 78 23.08 7.01 -7.04
N VAL A 79 23.80 6.90 -5.92
CA VAL A 79 23.19 6.66 -4.61
C VAL A 79 22.29 7.84 -4.27
N VAL A 80 21.01 7.56 -4.01
CA VAL A 80 20.00 8.59 -3.79
C VAL A 80 19.86 8.95 -2.30
N ALA A 81 20.22 8.04 -1.39
CA ALA A 81 20.12 8.27 0.04
C ALA A 81 21.18 7.51 0.84
N ALA A 82 21.59 8.10 1.96
CA ALA A 82 22.45 7.50 2.96
C ALA A 82 22.19 8.16 4.34
N GLY A 83 22.39 7.43 5.43
CA GLY A 83 22.14 7.88 6.79
C GLY A 83 23.11 8.92 7.36
N GLY A 84 24.00 9.47 6.52
CA GLY A 84 25.03 10.43 6.92
C GLY A 84 26.35 9.79 7.37
N PRO A 85 27.33 10.61 7.81
CA PRO A 85 28.64 10.12 8.24
C PRO A 85 28.53 9.10 9.38
N GLY A 86 29.13 7.93 9.20
CA GLY A 86 29.15 6.86 10.20
C GLY A 86 27.98 5.88 10.12
N ALA A 87 26.97 6.11 9.26
CA ALA A 87 25.91 5.14 9.01
C ALA A 87 26.44 3.96 8.17
N PRO A 88 26.44 2.72 8.70
CA PRO A 88 27.09 1.57 8.05
C PRO A 88 26.28 0.93 6.91
N TYR A 89 24.96 1.09 6.90
CA TYR A 89 24.03 0.44 5.96
C TYR A 89 22.76 1.27 5.75
N ASN A 90 22.07 1.03 4.62
CA ASN A 90 20.84 1.73 4.23
C ASN A 90 19.97 0.82 3.36
N TYR A 91 18.82 0.37 3.87
CA TYR A 91 17.95 -0.57 3.15
C TYR A 91 16.49 -0.50 3.62
N GLY A 92 15.63 -1.33 3.03
CA GLY A 92 14.20 -1.42 3.35
C GLY A 92 13.46 -0.07 3.25
N PRO A 93 13.52 0.64 2.11
CA PRO A 93 12.91 1.96 2.01
C PRO A 93 11.37 1.87 1.86
N SER A 94 10.67 2.84 2.45
CA SER A 94 9.28 3.20 2.11
C SER A 94 9.28 4.56 1.43
N VAL A 95 8.82 4.61 0.18
CA VAL A 95 8.92 5.81 -0.66
C VAL A 95 7.53 6.36 -1.00
N MET A 96 7.28 7.61 -0.64
CA MET A 96 6.00 8.28 -0.81
C MET A 96 6.14 9.50 -1.74
N ALA A 97 5.46 9.46 -2.89
CA ALA A 97 5.26 10.60 -3.76
C ALA A 97 4.14 11.50 -3.17
N ASP A 98 4.54 12.55 -2.47
CA ASP A 98 3.66 13.50 -1.78
C ASP A 98 3.64 14.86 -2.50
N GLY A 99 2.93 14.90 -3.62
CA GLY A 99 2.83 16.09 -4.47
C GLY A 99 4.16 16.47 -5.12
N ALA A 100 4.71 17.63 -4.75
CA ALA A 100 5.99 18.11 -5.30
C ALA A 100 7.22 17.54 -4.57
N THR A 101 7.00 16.79 -3.50
CA THR A 101 8.05 16.22 -2.66
C THR A 101 7.93 14.71 -2.64
N THR A 102 9.05 14.01 -2.82
CA THR A 102 9.19 12.60 -2.50
C THR A 102 9.74 12.48 -1.09
N ARG A 103 9.02 11.78 -0.22
CA ARG A 103 9.44 11.47 1.14
C ARG A 103 9.91 10.03 1.20
N MET A 104 10.93 9.75 2.00
CA MET A 104 11.43 8.40 2.18
C MET A 104 11.80 8.14 3.63
N TRP A 105 11.43 6.95 4.08
CA TRP A 105 11.88 6.36 5.33
C TRP A 105 12.66 5.10 5.02
N TRP A 106 13.75 4.82 5.72
CA TRP A 106 14.52 3.60 5.50
C TRP A 106 15.23 3.16 6.78
N CYS A 107 15.64 1.90 6.79
CA CYS A 107 16.41 1.32 7.87
C CYS A 107 17.90 1.63 7.69
N SER A 108 18.53 2.12 8.77
CA SER A 108 19.95 2.43 8.88
C SER A 108 20.34 2.36 10.35
N GLN A 109 21.61 2.55 10.68
CA GLN A 109 22.03 2.81 12.06
C GLN A 109 22.53 4.25 12.15
N TYR A 110 21.91 5.03 13.03
CA TYR A 110 22.29 6.41 13.27
C TYR A 110 23.27 6.47 14.46
N PRO A 111 24.55 6.85 14.26
CA PRO A 111 25.58 6.68 15.29
C PRO A 111 25.31 7.37 16.62
N ALA A 112 24.49 8.44 16.63
CA ALA A 112 24.14 9.18 17.84
C ALA A 112 22.81 8.75 18.47
N ALA A 113 22.05 7.84 17.84
CA ALA A 113 20.82 7.31 18.41
C ALA A 113 21.13 6.28 19.51
N LEU A 114 20.31 6.30 20.56
CA LEU A 114 20.38 5.34 21.65
C LEU A 114 19.01 4.66 21.82
N PRO A 115 18.98 3.34 22.10
CA PRO A 115 20.13 2.43 22.18
C PRO A 115 20.76 2.18 20.81
N ALA A 116 21.99 1.65 20.79
CA ALA A 116 22.62 1.29 19.53
C ALA A 116 21.87 0.12 18.88
N GLY A 117 21.41 0.30 17.64
CA GLY A 117 20.70 -0.70 16.85
C GLY A 117 20.21 -0.10 15.55
N ASP A 118 19.21 -0.72 14.94
CA ASP A 118 18.56 -0.19 13.74
C ASP A 118 17.62 0.97 14.08
N ASP A 119 17.70 2.02 13.28
CA ASP A 119 16.87 3.20 13.33
C ASP A 119 16.12 3.36 11.99
N ILE A 120 14.93 3.94 12.08
CA ILE A 120 14.22 4.44 10.91
C ILE A 120 14.64 5.87 10.70
N LEU A 121 15.29 6.14 9.57
CA LEU A 121 15.67 7.48 9.14
C LEU A 121 14.59 8.08 8.24
N TYR A 122 14.62 9.41 8.13
CA TYR A 122 13.77 10.19 7.22
C TYR A 122 14.59 11.14 6.36
N GLY A 123 14.22 11.23 5.09
CA GLY A 123 14.69 12.23 4.16
C GLY A 123 13.65 12.58 3.12
N GLU A 124 13.82 13.72 2.47
CA GLU A 124 12.95 14.22 1.41
C GLU A 124 13.77 14.74 0.22
N SER A 125 13.16 14.69 -0.96
CA SER A 125 13.73 15.19 -2.20
C SER A 125 12.63 15.66 -3.14
N PRO A 126 12.86 16.66 -4.01
CA PRO A 126 11.89 17.02 -5.06
C PRO A 126 11.64 15.91 -6.08
N LYS A 127 12.52 14.90 -6.16
CA LYS A 127 12.45 13.79 -7.12
C LYS A 127 12.96 12.49 -6.48
N VAL A 128 12.47 11.35 -6.98
CA VAL A 128 12.94 10.02 -6.54
C VAL A 128 14.43 9.78 -6.82
N ASP A 129 15.02 10.46 -7.82
CA ASP A 129 16.47 10.39 -8.10
C ASP A 129 17.35 11.04 -7.03
N GLY A 130 16.75 11.61 -5.98
CA GLY A 130 17.47 12.21 -4.87
C GLY A 130 18.27 13.47 -5.27
N PRO A 131 19.26 13.85 -4.45
CA PRO A 131 19.56 13.25 -3.15
C PRO A 131 18.40 13.43 -2.16
N PHE A 132 18.21 12.48 -1.26
CA PHE A 132 17.33 12.60 -0.10
C PHE A 132 18.09 13.22 1.07
N THR A 133 17.57 14.31 1.60
CA THR A 133 18.17 15.08 2.70
C THR A 133 17.16 15.32 3.81
N ALA A 134 17.61 15.75 4.98
CA ALA A 134 16.69 16.28 5.99
C ALA A 134 15.91 17.51 5.47
N PRO A 135 14.76 17.85 6.07
CA PRO A 135 14.05 19.09 5.76
C PRO A 135 14.97 20.32 5.88
N GLY A 136 15.03 21.12 4.82
CA GLY A 136 15.94 22.27 4.73
C GLY A 136 17.38 21.92 4.29
N GLY A 137 17.66 20.65 3.98
CA GLY A 137 18.96 20.15 3.53
C GLY A 137 19.76 19.47 4.64
N GLY A 138 20.91 18.89 4.27
CA GLY A 138 21.82 18.21 5.20
C GLY A 138 21.55 16.71 5.35
N ALA A 139 22.27 16.09 6.30
CA ALA A 139 22.18 14.65 6.53
C ALA A 139 20.77 14.25 7.03
N PRO A 140 20.22 13.11 6.57
CA PRO A 140 18.98 12.55 7.11
C PRO A 140 19.02 12.33 8.63
N VAL A 141 17.84 12.28 9.24
CA VAL A 141 17.68 12.18 10.71
C VAL A 141 16.97 10.89 11.09
N ALA A 142 17.34 10.31 12.22
CA ALA A 142 16.55 9.24 12.85
C ALA A 142 15.21 9.81 13.34
N VAL A 143 14.12 9.15 12.97
CA VAL A 143 12.74 9.51 13.35
C VAL A 143 12.06 8.46 14.23
N LEU A 144 12.58 7.23 14.25
CA LEU A 144 12.22 6.20 15.23
C LEU A 144 13.48 5.38 15.56
N SER A 145 13.71 5.18 16.86
CA SER A 145 14.83 4.40 17.42
C SER A 145 14.30 3.43 18.47
N GLY A 146 15.13 2.47 18.88
CA GLY A 146 14.76 1.45 19.88
C GLY A 146 14.22 2.01 21.21
N ASN A 147 13.31 1.27 21.86
CA ASN A 147 12.67 1.67 23.11
C ASN A 147 12.94 0.67 24.24
N PRO A 148 14.02 0.87 25.03
CA PRO A 148 14.51 -0.11 26.00
C PRO A 148 13.41 -0.70 26.90
N GLY A 149 13.41 -2.04 27.01
CA GLY A 149 12.41 -2.78 27.80
C GLY A 149 11.11 -3.11 27.06
N GLN A 150 10.94 -2.68 25.81
CA GLN A 150 9.83 -3.08 24.92
C GLN A 150 10.28 -4.10 23.85
N PHE A 151 9.33 -4.60 23.05
CA PHE A 151 9.59 -5.58 21.98
C PHE A 151 10.50 -5.03 20.87
N ASP A 152 10.51 -3.71 20.68
CA ASP A 152 11.37 -2.97 19.76
C ASP A 152 12.50 -2.26 20.52
N GLY A 153 12.99 -2.92 21.58
CA GLY A 153 13.92 -2.34 22.53
C GLY A 153 15.27 -1.94 21.98
N MET A 154 15.71 -2.55 20.88
CA MET A 154 17.04 -2.33 20.30
C MET A 154 16.97 -1.96 18.82
N HIS A 155 16.09 -2.59 18.04
CA HIS A 155 15.98 -2.38 16.60
C HIS A 155 14.58 -1.91 16.21
N THR A 156 14.53 -0.89 15.36
CA THR A 156 13.35 -0.45 14.61
C THR A 156 13.74 -0.32 13.13
N CYS A 157 13.14 -1.13 12.26
CA CYS A 157 13.59 -1.29 10.87
C CYS A 157 12.40 -1.55 9.93
N ASP A 158 12.67 -1.73 8.63
CA ASP A 158 11.71 -2.03 7.56
C ASP A 158 10.41 -1.20 7.64
N PRO A 159 10.50 0.14 7.57
CA PRO A 159 9.32 0.99 7.62
C PRO A 159 8.41 0.74 6.41
N SER A 160 7.10 0.71 6.63
CA SER A 160 6.09 1.02 5.60
C SER A 160 5.18 2.12 6.10
N VAL A 161 5.14 3.24 5.37
CA VAL A 161 4.42 4.45 5.75
C VAL A 161 3.28 4.75 4.79
N LEU A 162 2.10 5.02 5.35
CA LEU A 162 0.95 5.57 4.64
C LEU A 162 0.49 6.88 5.29
N ARG A 163 -0.31 7.66 4.57
CA ARG A 163 -1.09 8.77 5.08
C ARG A 163 -2.53 8.67 4.59
N VAL A 164 -3.46 8.53 5.52
CA VAL A 164 -4.91 8.51 5.26
C VAL A 164 -5.56 9.58 6.14
N ASP A 165 -6.44 10.40 5.55
CA ASP A 165 -7.15 11.48 6.23
C ASP A 165 -6.26 12.43 7.06
N GLY A 166 -5.03 12.66 6.58
CA GLY A 166 -4.06 13.55 7.22
C GLY A 166 -3.28 12.94 8.38
N THR A 167 -3.54 11.68 8.75
CA THR A 167 -2.74 10.92 9.72
C THR A 167 -1.77 10.02 8.99
N TYR A 168 -0.51 10.08 9.38
CA TYR A 168 0.51 9.13 8.95
C TYR A 168 0.49 7.88 9.85
N TYR A 169 0.68 6.74 9.22
CA TYR A 169 0.69 5.41 9.81
C TYR A 169 2.02 4.75 9.45
N LEU A 170 2.77 4.33 10.46
CA LEU A 170 4.03 3.60 10.30
C LEU A 170 3.87 2.19 10.85
N TYR A 171 4.12 1.21 10.00
CA TYR A 171 4.30 -0.20 10.36
C TYR A 171 5.79 -0.49 10.24
N TYR A 172 6.35 -1.20 11.22
CA TYR A 172 7.80 -1.41 11.30
C TYR A 172 8.14 -2.75 11.95
N THR A 173 9.29 -3.32 11.59
CA THR A 173 9.90 -4.45 12.30
C THR A 173 10.51 -3.95 13.60
N GLY A 174 10.25 -4.64 14.72
CA GLY A 174 10.86 -4.38 16.01
C GLY A 174 11.55 -5.60 16.61
N ALA A 175 12.72 -5.39 17.21
CA ALA A 175 13.46 -6.40 17.97
C ALA A 175 14.01 -5.85 19.29
N ALA A 176 13.89 -6.62 20.38
CA ALA A 176 14.37 -6.23 21.71
C ALA A 176 15.85 -6.57 21.93
N GLY A 177 16.36 -7.52 21.16
CA GLY A 177 17.74 -8.01 21.20
C GLY A 177 18.27 -8.16 19.79
N ASP A 178 18.83 -9.32 19.45
CA ASP A 178 19.36 -9.56 18.09
C ASP A 178 18.26 -9.42 17.02
N HIS A 179 18.49 -8.54 16.04
CA HIS A 179 17.64 -8.33 14.86
C HIS A 179 17.32 -9.60 14.04
N ALA A 180 18.06 -10.69 14.21
CA ALA A 180 17.81 -11.96 13.53
C ALA A 180 16.84 -12.89 14.29
N LEU A 181 16.36 -12.51 15.49
CA LEU A 181 15.68 -13.43 16.41
C LEU A 181 14.34 -12.88 16.91
N GLY A 182 13.25 -13.51 16.47
CA GLY A 182 11.91 -13.35 17.08
C GLY A 182 11.28 -11.96 16.85
N ASN A 183 11.51 -11.38 15.68
CA ASN A 183 10.94 -10.09 15.29
C ASN A 183 9.42 -10.10 15.31
N SER A 184 8.86 -8.92 15.56
CA SER A 184 7.42 -8.65 15.53
C SER A 184 7.14 -7.30 14.88
N ILE A 185 5.91 -7.04 14.47
CA ILE A 185 5.54 -5.80 13.80
C ILE A 185 4.89 -4.82 14.77
N GLY A 186 5.49 -3.64 14.84
CA GLY A 186 5.00 -2.47 15.56
C GLY A 186 4.12 -1.56 14.72
N PHE A 187 3.43 -0.65 15.41
CA PHE A 187 2.60 0.37 14.79
C PHE A 187 2.79 1.72 15.50
N ALA A 188 2.90 2.80 14.72
CA ALA A 188 3.01 4.16 15.21
C ALA A 188 2.20 5.13 14.33
N THR A 189 1.78 6.24 14.92
CA THR A 189 1.05 7.30 14.22
C THR A 189 1.80 8.62 14.29
N SER A 190 1.58 9.47 13.30
CA SER A 190 2.17 10.82 13.23
C SER A 190 1.24 11.78 12.49
N THR A 191 1.35 13.07 12.78
CA THR A 191 0.67 14.13 12.02
C THR A 191 1.55 14.74 10.94
N ASP A 192 2.87 14.50 10.98
CA ASP A 192 3.84 15.11 10.06
C ASP A 192 4.77 14.09 9.36
N GLY A 193 4.67 12.81 9.72
CA GLY A 193 5.47 11.72 9.20
C GLY A 193 6.89 11.66 9.76
N ARG A 194 7.21 12.45 10.79
CA ARG A 194 8.57 12.54 11.37
C ARG A 194 8.56 12.37 12.88
N THR A 195 7.55 12.92 13.55
CA THR A 195 7.37 12.74 15.00
C THR A 195 6.35 11.63 15.23
N TRP A 196 6.80 10.49 15.75
CA TRP A 196 6.00 9.28 15.87
C TRP A 196 5.56 8.99 17.30
N THR A 197 4.31 8.60 17.47
CA THR A 197 3.77 8.05 18.71
C THR A 197 3.53 6.56 18.52
N ARG A 198 4.21 5.71 19.30
CA ARG A 198 3.94 4.26 19.31
C ARG A 198 2.50 4.01 19.75
N ALA A 199 1.77 3.26 18.94
CA ALA A 199 0.41 2.87 19.21
C ALA A 199 0.37 1.58 20.05
N ASN A 200 -0.84 1.07 20.33
CA ASN A 200 -1.07 -0.18 21.06
C ASN A 200 -0.32 -0.27 22.42
N GLY A 201 -0.14 0.87 23.10
CA GLY A 201 0.62 0.96 24.35
C GLY A 201 2.08 0.55 24.23
N GLY A 202 2.67 0.64 23.04
CA GLY A 202 4.06 0.21 22.76
C GLY A 202 4.23 -1.29 22.56
N LYS A 203 3.14 -2.07 22.48
CA LYS A 203 3.17 -3.51 22.20
C LYS A 203 3.10 -3.79 20.69
N PRO A 204 3.64 -4.92 20.21
CA PRO A 204 3.51 -5.29 18.81
C PRO A 204 2.04 -5.51 18.45
N ILE A 205 1.66 -5.19 17.21
CA ILE A 205 0.32 -5.45 16.68
C ILE A 205 0.24 -6.82 15.99
N LEU A 206 1.39 -7.38 15.60
CA LEU A 206 1.49 -8.70 14.98
C LEU A 206 2.75 -9.41 15.46
N ASN A 207 2.57 -10.66 15.89
CA ASN A 207 3.65 -11.58 16.27
C ASN A 207 3.74 -12.73 15.26
N PRO A 208 4.87 -13.47 15.22
CA PRO A 208 5.00 -14.67 14.39
C PRO A 208 3.89 -15.69 14.67
N ALA A 209 3.47 -16.42 13.64
CA ALA A 209 2.44 -17.46 13.80
C ALA A 209 2.93 -18.69 14.56
N HIS A 210 4.24 -18.96 14.52
CA HIS A 210 4.87 -20.16 15.10
C HIS A 210 4.29 -21.48 14.57
N ASP A 211 3.83 -21.51 13.31
CA ASP A 211 3.27 -22.72 12.70
C ASP A 211 4.31 -23.83 12.57
N LEU A 212 5.54 -23.47 12.17
CA LEU A 212 6.64 -24.39 11.94
C LEU A 212 7.94 -23.82 12.52
N HIS A 213 8.73 -24.71 13.13
CA HIS A 213 10.09 -24.41 13.58
C HIS A 213 11.08 -24.58 12.42
N ARG A 214 11.96 -23.60 12.23
CA ARG A 214 13.01 -23.57 11.20
C ARG A 214 14.30 -22.98 11.78
N ASP A 215 15.42 -23.22 11.11
CA ASP A 215 16.72 -22.62 11.47
C ASP A 215 16.69 -21.09 11.35
N ASN A 216 15.92 -20.56 10.39
CA ASN A 216 15.69 -19.12 10.26
C ASN A 216 14.71 -18.62 11.32
N ALA A 217 15.26 -18.07 12.40
CA ALA A 217 14.52 -17.58 13.57
C ALA A 217 14.07 -16.12 13.47
N TYR A 218 14.10 -15.49 12.28
CA TYR A 218 13.76 -14.08 12.08
C TYR A 218 12.38 -13.70 12.65
N GLY A 219 11.34 -14.51 12.45
CA GLY A 219 9.99 -14.21 12.95
C GLY A 219 9.17 -13.41 11.93
N ALA A 220 8.42 -12.42 12.39
CA ALA A 220 7.51 -11.63 11.58
C ALA A 220 7.98 -10.17 11.46
N GLY A 221 8.01 -9.64 10.24
CA GLY A 221 8.58 -8.33 9.95
C GLY A 221 8.41 -7.94 8.48
N GLN A 222 9.21 -6.97 8.04
CA GLN A 222 9.21 -6.43 6.68
C GLN A 222 7.80 -6.07 6.19
N PRO A 223 7.05 -5.25 6.96
CA PRO A 223 5.69 -4.91 6.58
C PRO A 223 5.67 -4.07 5.30
N SER A 224 4.63 -4.27 4.49
CA SER A 224 4.19 -3.35 3.47
C SER A 224 2.68 -3.18 3.54
N VAL A 225 2.21 -1.93 3.60
CA VAL A 225 0.79 -1.63 3.78
C VAL A 225 0.23 -0.78 2.63
N VAL A 226 -1.02 -1.03 2.25
CA VAL A 226 -1.81 -0.23 1.29
C VAL A 226 -3.20 0.06 1.87
N TYR A 227 -3.72 1.26 1.65
CA TYR A 227 -5.11 1.61 1.98
C TYR A 227 -5.98 1.61 0.73
N LEU A 228 -7.06 0.82 0.72
CA LEU A 228 -7.95 0.72 -0.43
C LEU A 228 -9.39 0.44 0.02
N GLY A 229 -10.32 1.31 -0.40
CA GLY A 229 -11.74 1.10 -0.17
C GLY A 229 -12.13 0.95 1.31
N GLY A 230 -11.48 1.68 2.21
CA GLY A 230 -11.72 1.61 3.64
C GLY A 230 -10.93 0.53 4.39
N TRP A 231 -10.12 -0.26 3.68
CA TRP A 231 -9.34 -1.36 4.25
C TRP A 231 -7.84 -1.05 4.20
N PHE A 232 -7.14 -1.35 5.28
CA PHE A 232 -5.69 -1.49 5.33
C PHE A 232 -5.34 -2.94 5.00
N TYR A 233 -4.50 -3.14 3.99
CA TYR A 233 -3.93 -4.42 3.59
C TYR A 233 -2.48 -4.44 4.05
N LEU A 234 -2.14 -5.29 5.02
CA LEU A 234 -0.80 -5.43 5.58
C LEU A 234 -0.18 -6.74 5.08
N MET A 235 0.75 -6.61 4.14
CA MET A 235 1.63 -7.68 3.69
C MET A 235 2.87 -7.74 4.56
N PHE A 236 3.39 -8.92 4.85
CA PHE A 236 4.55 -9.09 5.72
C PHE A 236 5.23 -10.46 5.53
N THR A 237 6.51 -10.52 5.91
CA THR A 237 7.26 -11.76 6.06
C THR A 237 6.92 -12.43 7.39
N ASP A 238 6.80 -13.77 7.40
CA ASP A 238 6.77 -14.57 8.63
C ASP A 238 7.51 -15.90 8.43
N THR A 239 8.76 -15.99 8.91
CA THR A 239 9.62 -17.16 8.68
C THR A 239 9.14 -18.42 9.42
N THR A 240 8.23 -18.25 10.36
CA THR A 240 7.61 -19.35 11.11
C THR A 240 6.32 -19.85 10.44
N GLY A 241 5.84 -19.17 9.40
CA GLY A 241 4.60 -19.51 8.72
C GLY A 241 4.59 -20.88 8.07
N ARG A 242 3.44 -21.57 8.07
CA ARG A 242 3.33 -22.93 7.50
C ARG A 242 3.59 -22.93 5.99
N ALA A 243 3.11 -21.91 5.29
CA ALA A 243 3.22 -21.80 3.83
C ALA A 243 4.46 -21.03 3.37
N ALA A 244 5.37 -20.66 4.29
CA ALA A 244 6.68 -20.15 3.92
C ALA A 244 7.55 -21.25 3.30
N GLY A 245 8.44 -20.87 2.39
CA GLY A 245 9.47 -21.71 1.79
C GLY A 245 10.40 -22.34 2.83
N TRP A 246 11.28 -23.23 2.36
CA TRP A 246 12.15 -24.03 3.22
C TRP A 246 13.10 -23.18 4.08
N ASN A 247 13.52 -22.02 3.57
CA ASN A 247 14.37 -21.05 4.27
C ASN A 247 13.56 -19.99 5.06
N GLY A 248 12.23 -20.08 5.08
CA GLY A 248 11.34 -19.12 5.71
C GLY A 248 10.90 -17.95 4.82
N ALA A 249 11.30 -17.91 3.54
CA ALA A 249 10.81 -16.89 2.60
C ALA A 249 9.31 -17.05 2.35
N GLY A 250 8.59 -15.93 2.25
CA GLY A 250 7.14 -15.97 2.05
C GLY A 250 6.45 -14.70 2.52
N GLN A 251 5.56 -14.18 1.68
CA GLN A 251 4.74 -13.01 1.97
C GLN A 251 3.30 -13.40 2.32
N PHE A 252 2.80 -12.92 3.45
CA PHE A 252 1.45 -13.19 3.97
C PHE A 252 0.65 -11.89 4.05
N LEU A 253 -0.67 -12.00 4.12
CA LEU A 253 -1.54 -10.83 4.04
C LEU A 253 -2.66 -10.87 5.08
N LEU A 254 -2.76 -9.79 5.86
CA LEU A 254 -3.93 -9.46 6.67
C LEU A 254 -4.63 -8.24 6.08
N ARG A 255 -5.93 -8.10 6.34
CA ARG A 255 -6.65 -6.84 6.15
C ARG A 255 -7.54 -6.48 7.33
N SER A 256 -7.71 -5.19 7.57
CA SER A 256 -8.68 -4.66 8.53
C SER A 256 -9.12 -3.24 8.14
N LYS A 257 -10.30 -2.82 8.61
CA LYS A 257 -10.69 -1.39 8.57
C LYS A 257 -10.08 -0.57 9.71
N ASP A 258 -9.59 -1.26 10.73
CA ASP A 258 -8.86 -0.67 11.85
C ASP A 258 -7.36 -0.68 11.51
N PRO A 259 -6.69 0.49 11.41
CA PRO A 259 -5.28 0.57 11.07
C PRO A 259 -4.37 -0.11 12.10
N ALA A 260 -4.81 -0.25 13.35
CA ALA A 260 -4.04 -0.96 14.38
C ALA A 260 -4.19 -2.48 14.31
N PHE A 261 -5.04 -3.00 13.42
CA PHE A 261 -5.39 -4.43 13.33
C PHE A 261 -5.85 -5.02 14.67
N ALA A 262 -6.49 -4.22 15.53
CA ALA A 262 -6.99 -4.68 16.83
C ALA A 262 -8.39 -5.29 16.71
N THR A 263 -9.17 -4.90 15.70
CA THR A 263 -10.52 -5.39 15.45
C THR A 263 -10.75 -5.71 13.98
N GLY A 264 -11.74 -6.57 13.69
CA GLY A 264 -12.20 -6.84 12.32
C GLY A 264 -11.12 -7.38 11.38
N VAL A 265 -10.15 -8.13 11.91
CA VAL A 265 -9.03 -8.64 11.12
C VAL A 265 -9.46 -9.84 10.29
N GLU A 266 -9.08 -9.82 9.01
CA GLU A 266 -9.20 -10.95 8.11
C GLU A 266 -7.80 -11.39 7.65
N ALA A 267 -7.56 -12.69 7.63
CA ALA A 267 -6.33 -13.29 7.11
C ALA A 267 -6.58 -13.92 5.75
N LEU A 268 -5.63 -13.77 4.83
CA LEU A 268 -5.69 -14.44 3.53
C LEU A 268 -5.33 -15.92 3.69
N GLY A 269 -6.21 -16.81 3.21
CA GLY A 269 -5.96 -18.24 3.08
C GLY A 269 -6.26 -18.76 1.68
N ASP A 270 -6.23 -20.08 1.51
CA ASP A 270 -6.43 -20.75 0.22
C ASP A 270 -7.79 -20.45 -0.43
N LYS A 271 -8.81 -20.15 0.39
CA LYS A 271 -10.18 -19.82 -0.03
C LYS A 271 -10.47 -18.31 -0.06
N GLY A 272 -9.44 -17.47 0.01
CA GLY A 272 -9.57 -16.03 0.13
C GLY A 272 -9.51 -15.54 1.58
N PHE A 273 -9.97 -14.32 1.83
CA PHE A 273 -9.97 -13.71 3.16
C PHE A 273 -11.00 -14.34 4.08
N ALA A 274 -10.61 -14.61 5.32
CA ALA A 274 -11.50 -15.07 6.38
C ALA A 274 -11.20 -14.33 7.69
N ALA A 275 -12.24 -14.05 8.47
CA ALA A 275 -12.11 -13.45 9.79
C ALA A 275 -11.20 -14.30 10.69
N THR A 276 -10.33 -13.63 11.44
CA THR A 276 -9.44 -14.26 12.42
C THR A 276 -9.57 -13.61 13.78
N ALA A 277 -9.46 -14.42 14.83
CA ALA A 277 -9.46 -13.95 16.21
C ALA A 277 -8.11 -13.34 16.64
N THR A 278 -7.03 -13.59 15.88
CA THR A 278 -5.68 -13.15 16.22
C THR A 278 -4.87 -12.81 14.97
N THR A 279 -4.00 -11.80 15.07
CA THR A 279 -3.02 -11.44 14.03
C THR A 279 -1.90 -12.47 13.90
N SER A 280 -1.77 -13.40 14.84
CA SER A 280 -0.82 -14.54 14.81
C SER A 280 -1.46 -15.83 14.28
N ALA A 281 -2.60 -15.74 13.59
CA ALA A 281 -3.24 -16.92 13.02
C ALA A 281 -2.37 -17.60 11.95
N PRO A 282 -2.56 -18.92 11.71
CA PRO A 282 -1.71 -19.69 10.82
C PRO A 282 -1.57 -19.08 9.44
N ARG A 283 -0.33 -19.07 8.94
CA ARG A 283 0.06 -18.50 7.64
C ARG A 283 -0.24 -19.49 6.54
N ALA A 284 -1.51 -19.52 6.14
CA ALA A 284 -2.05 -20.58 5.28
C ALA A 284 -1.68 -20.46 3.80
N LYS A 285 -1.50 -19.23 3.30
CA LYS A 285 -1.23 -18.93 1.89
C LYS A 285 -0.13 -17.87 1.78
N SER A 286 0.97 -18.22 1.11
CA SER A 286 1.99 -17.24 0.73
C SER A 286 1.71 -16.70 -0.67
N LEU A 287 1.91 -15.40 -0.88
CA LEU A 287 1.68 -14.72 -2.16
C LEU A 287 2.90 -14.84 -3.08
N VAL A 288 4.09 -14.60 -2.55
CA VAL A 288 5.36 -14.74 -3.28
C VAL A 288 6.42 -15.32 -2.34
N ASP A 289 7.32 -16.13 -2.90
CA ASP A 289 8.47 -16.69 -2.20
C ASP A 289 9.60 -15.64 -2.15
N ALA A 290 9.50 -14.72 -1.18
CA ALA A 290 10.45 -13.61 -1.03
C ALA A 290 10.58 -13.17 0.43
N PHE A 291 11.73 -12.57 0.74
CA PHE A 291 11.91 -11.64 1.86
C PHE A 291 11.80 -10.23 1.31
N SER A 292 11.45 -9.24 2.15
CA SER A 292 11.38 -7.83 1.77
C SER A 292 10.65 -7.58 0.46
N ALA A 293 9.32 -7.53 0.51
CA ALA A 293 8.50 -7.20 -0.65
C ALA A 293 7.64 -5.97 -0.36
N ASP A 294 7.32 -5.21 -1.40
CA ASP A 294 6.44 -4.04 -1.28
C ASP A 294 5.14 -4.24 -2.07
N LEU A 295 4.04 -3.74 -1.52
CA LEU A 295 2.68 -3.86 -2.02
C LEU A 295 2.17 -2.49 -2.45
N MET A 296 1.49 -2.47 -3.60
CA MET A 296 0.87 -1.27 -4.15
C MET A 296 -0.46 -1.60 -4.82
N TRP A 297 -1.42 -0.68 -4.76
CA TRP A 297 -2.62 -0.76 -5.60
C TRP A 297 -2.44 0.01 -6.91
N VAL A 298 -2.88 -0.55 -8.04
CA VAL A 298 -2.77 0.07 -9.37
C VAL A 298 -4.15 0.27 -9.98
N GLU A 299 -4.70 1.47 -9.86
CA GLU A 299 -6.04 1.80 -10.37
C GLU A 299 -6.20 1.48 -11.85
N ALA A 300 -5.19 1.82 -12.65
CA ALA A 300 -5.18 1.60 -14.10
C ALA A 300 -5.29 0.13 -14.50
N LEU A 301 -4.87 -0.79 -13.63
CA LEU A 301 -4.90 -2.23 -13.85
C LEU A 301 -6.05 -2.93 -13.09
N ASP A 302 -6.70 -2.27 -12.13
CA ASP A 302 -7.60 -2.88 -11.14
C ASP A 302 -6.95 -4.11 -10.46
N ALA A 303 -5.67 -3.95 -10.08
CA ALA A 303 -4.86 -5.01 -9.51
C ALA A 303 -3.90 -4.49 -8.43
N PHE A 304 -3.61 -5.34 -7.46
CA PHE A 304 -2.46 -5.18 -6.59
C PHE A 304 -1.18 -5.56 -7.34
N VAL A 305 -0.08 -4.91 -6.99
CA VAL A 305 1.26 -5.27 -7.42
C VAL A 305 2.10 -5.58 -6.21
N ILE A 306 2.80 -6.71 -6.25
CA ILE A 306 3.83 -7.08 -5.29
C ILE A 306 5.17 -6.98 -6.01
N ALA A 307 6.02 -6.07 -5.55
CA ALA A 307 7.39 -5.95 -5.98
C ALA A 307 8.28 -6.78 -5.05
N HIS A 308 9.05 -7.70 -5.62
CA HIS A 308 9.97 -8.55 -4.87
C HIS A 308 11.23 -8.85 -5.69
N GLU A 309 12.35 -9.03 -5.02
CA GLU A 309 13.62 -9.20 -5.70
C GLU A 309 13.82 -10.61 -6.27
N THR A 310 14.43 -10.68 -7.46
CA THR A 310 14.68 -11.90 -8.23
C THR A 310 16.00 -11.77 -8.99
N SER A 311 16.52 -12.83 -9.59
CA SER A 311 17.85 -12.79 -10.26
C SER A 311 18.00 -11.70 -11.34
N GLY A 312 16.90 -11.28 -11.98
CA GLY A 312 16.90 -10.23 -13.02
C GLY A 312 16.70 -8.80 -12.52
N GLY A 313 16.42 -8.61 -11.23
CA GLY A 313 16.00 -7.34 -10.64
C GLY A 313 14.70 -7.49 -9.83
N THR A 314 13.93 -6.41 -9.73
CA THR A 314 12.68 -6.41 -8.96
C THR A 314 11.58 -6.91 -9.87
N THR A 315 11.01 -8.07 -9.57
CA THR A 315 9.86 -8.60 -10.31
C THR A 315 8.57 -8.06 -9.69
N LEU A 316 7.69 -7.58 -10.57
CA LEU A 316 6.34 -7.12 -10.27
C LEU A 316 5.37 -8.25 -10.59
N THR A 317 4.70 -8.79 -9.57
CA THR A 317 3.62 -9.77 -9.72
C THR A 317 2.27 -9.09 -9.45
N PHE A 318 1.29 -9.37 -10.30
CA PHE A 318 0.00 -8.69 -10.28
C PHE A 318 -1.05 -9.60 -9.67
N TRP A 319 -1.89 -9.10 -8.77
CA TRP A 319 -2.95 -9.86 -8.11
C TRP A 319 -4.29 -9.16 -8.28
N ASP A 320 -5.35 -9.92 -8.49
CA ASP A 320 -6.69 -9.35 -8.41
C ASP A 320 -7.04 -8.95 -6.96
N ARG A 321 -8.16 -8.23 -6.79
CA ARG A 321 -8.60 -7.71 -5.48
C ARG A 321 -8.77 -8.78 -4.41
N ASP A 322 -9.05 -10.01 -4.82
CA ASP A 322 -9.35 -11.13 -3.94
C ASP A 322 -8.09 -11.99 -3.69
N PHE A 323 -6.96 -11.63 -4.29
CA PHE A 323 -5.73 -12.40 -4.32
C PHE A 323 -5.97 -13.85 -4.76
N ALA A 324 -6.91 -14.06 -5.67
CA ALA A 324 -7.31 -15.37 -6.17
C ALA A 324 -6.46 -15.81 -7.36
N ALA A 325 -6.03 -14.86 -8.19
CA ALA A 325 -5.25 -15.14 -9.39
C ALA A 325 -4.37 -13.95 -9.81
N ASN A 326 -3.45 -14.22 -10.74
CA ASN A 326 -2.64 -13.20 -11.39
C ASN A 326 -3.29 -12.78 -12.73
N PRO A 327 -3.89 -11.58 -12.83
CA PRO A 327 -4.51 -11.12 -14.07
C PRO A 327 -3.49 -10.80 -15.18
N PHE A 328 -2.27 -10.41 -14.80
CA PHE A 328 -1.22 -10.00 -15.73
C PHE A 328 0.05 -10.82 -15.52
N ARG A 329 0.81 -11.02 -16.60
CA ARG A 329 2.13 -11.65 -16.52
C ARG A 329 3.10 -10.76 -15.74
N PRO A 330 4.04 -11.35 -14.99
CA PRO A 330 5.04 -10.58 -14.28
C PRO A 330 5.90 -9.73 -15.21
N VAL A 331 6.33 -8.57 -14.70
CA VAL A 331 7.25 -7.64 -15.39
C VAL A 331 8.42 -7.36 -14.45
N THR A 332 9.63 -7.22 -14.97
CA THR A 332 10.83 -6.99 -14.15
C THR A 332 11.38 -5.58 -14.35
N VAL A 333 11.64 -4.87 -13.25
CA VAL A 333 12.48 -3.67 -13.21
C VAL A 333 13.95 -4.12 -13.15
N PRO A 334 14.71 -3.96 -14.25
CA PRO A 334 16.06 -4.49 -14.33
C PRO A 334 17.04 -3.70 -13.45
N GLY A 335 18.12 -4.34 -13.03
CA GLY A 335 19.23 -3.69 -12.34
C GLY A 335 19.70 -4.45 -11.10
N ALA A 336 20.80 -3.97 -10.52
CA ALA A 336 21.38 -4.54 -9.31
C ALA A 336 20.48 -4.33 -8.10
N TRP A 337 20.53 -5.27 -7.17
CA TRP A 337 19.85 -5.23 -5.88
C TRP A 337 20.58 -6.09 -4.86
N GLN A 338 20.34 -5.81 -3.59
CA GLN A 338 20.73 -6.62 -2.44
C GLN A 338 19.60 -6.72 -1.41
N GLU A 339 18.85 -5.63 -1.24
CA GLU A 339 17.76 -5.53 -0.27
C GLU A 339 16.77 -4.44 -0.71
N GLY A 340 15.52 -4.55 -0.29
CA GLY A 340 14.39 -3.83 -0.89
C GLY A 340 13.44 -4.81 -1.57
N PRO A 341 12.45 -4.35 -2.35
CA PRO A 341 12.29 -3.00 -2.90
C PRO A 341 11.42 -2.09 -2.03
N GLY A 342 11.51 -0.78 -2.25
CA GLY A 342 10.48 0.19 -1.89
C GLY A 342 9.88 0.81 -3.15
N LEU A 343 8.63 0.50 -3.45
CA LEU A 343 7.87 1.12 -4.54
C LEU A 343 7.64 2.60 -4.23
N VAL A 344 7.74 3.46 -5.24
CA VAL A 344 7.28 4.84 -5.16
C VAL A 344 5.76 4.83 -5.22
N ARG A 345 5.11 5.21 -4.12
CA ARG A 345 3.65 5.13 -3.95
C ARG A 345 3.06 6.48 -3.59
N THR A 346 1.79 6.70 -3.92
CA THR A 346 1.00 7.80 -3.37
C THR A 346 0.85 7.64 -1.85
N PRO A 347 0.40 8.67 -1.12
CA PRO A 347 0.31 8.60 0.34
C PRO A 347 -0.58 7.45 0.87
N ASP A 348 -1.59 7.01 0.12
CA ASP A 348 -2.45 5.88 0.43
C ASP A 348 -1.95 4.52 -0.11
N GLY A 349 -0.77 4.48 -0.72
CA GLY A 349 -0.10 3.24 -1.15
C GLY A 349 -0.44 2.81 -2.57
N HIS A 350 -0.86 3.73 -3.43
CA HIS A 350 -1.24 3.45 -4.82
C HIS A 350 -0.13 3.83 -5.80
N ALA A 351 -0.22 3.35 -7.03
CA ALA A 351 0.70 3.73 -8.09
C ALA A 351 0.52 5.20 -8.46
N PRO A 352 1.61 5.98 -8.58
CA PRO A 352 1.57 7.26 -9.25
C PRO A 352 1.03 7.12 -10.67
N LEU A 353 0.25 8.11 -11.11
CA LEU A 353 -0.32 8.13 -12.45
C LEU A 353 0.68 8.67 -13.47
N SER A 354 0.67 8.10 -14.67
CA SER A 354 1.34 8.70 -15.83
C SER A 354 0.73 10.07 -16.14
N GLN A 355 1.55 11.11 -16.09
CA GLN A 355 1.11 12.48 -16.35
C GLN A 355 0.85 12.76 -17.84
N THR A 356 1.40 11.92 -18.72
CA THR A 356 1.32 12.08 -20.17
C THR A 356 0.36 11.10 -20.83
N ASP A 357 0.19 9.92 -20.24
CA ASP A 357 -0.68 8.86 -20.75
C ASP A 357 -1.29 8.03 -19.60
N PRO A 358 -2.22 8.61 -18.81
CA PRO A 358 -2.83 7.92 -17.67
C PRO A 358 -3.69 6.71 -18.09
N CYS A 359 -4.09 6.63 -19.36
CA CYS A 359 -4.94 5.57 -19.86
C CYS A 359 -4.16 4.34 -20.35
N GLY A 360 -2.99 4.57 -20.95
CA GLY A 360 -2.18 3.55 -21.60
C GLY A 360 -0.94 3.11 -20.83
N ARG A 361 -0.53 3.86 -19.80
CA ARG A 361 0.76 3.66 -19.11
C ARG A 361 0.66 3.77 -17.59
N VAL A 362 1.48 2.97 -16.91
CA VAL A 362 1.70 3.04 -15.46
C VAL A 362 3.21 3.08 -15.19
N PRO A 363 3.72 4.14 -14.55
CA PRO A 363 5.09 4.19 -14.09
C PRO A 363 5.26 3.29 -12.85
N PHE A 364 6.31 2.47 -12.86
CA PHE A 364 6.77 1.73 -11.69
C PHE A 364 8.20 2.14 -11.38
N ASP A 365 8.37 2.86 -10.28
CA ASP A 365 9.67 3.28 -9.76
C ASP A 365 9.91 2.57 -8.42
N VAL A 366 11.15 2.14 -8.19
CA VAL A 366 11.59 1.45 -6.98
C VAL A 366 12.89 2.06 -6.47
N VAL A 367 13.04 2.13 -5.16
CA VAL A 367 14.32 2.37 -4.49
C VAL A 367 14.73 1.07 -3.79
N ARG A 368 16.00 0.69 -3.93
CA ARG A 368 16.54 -0.53 -3.32
C ARG A 368 18.04 -0.40 -3.05
N ALA A 369 18.53 -1.13 -2.05
CA ALA A 369 19.95 -1.25 -1.77
C ALA A 369 20.61 -2.09 -2.87
N THR A 370 21.83 -1.75 -3.27
CA THR A 370 22.47 -2.31 -4.47
C THR A 370 23.81 -3.01 -4.22
N VAL A 371 24.40 -2.80 -3.04
CA VAL A 371 25.68 -3.42 -2.66
C VAL A 371 25.64 -3.89 -1.21
N ILE A 372 26.48 -4.88 -0.89
CA ILE A 372 26.81 -5.22 0.50
C ILE A 372 28.00 -4.35 0.89
N GLY A 373 27.80 -3.46 1.87
CA GLY A 373 28.80 -2.49 2.31
C GLY A 373 29.87 -3.06 3.24
N GLY A 374 30.76 -2.19 3.73
CA GLY A 374 31.87 -2.57 4.61
C GLY A 374 31.45 -3.18 5.96
N ALA A 375 30.20 -2.97 6.37
CA ALA A 375 29.60 -3.59 7.55
C ALA A 375 28.97 -4.98 7.27
N ASN A 376 29.17 -5.55 6.08
CA ASN A 376 28.53 -6.78 5.63
C ASN A 376 26.98 -6.69 5.65
N ALA A 377 26.45 -5.53 5.32
CA ALA A 377 25.02 -5.24 5.31
C ALA A 377 24.62 -4.45 4.03
N PRO A 378 23.37 -4.55 3.57
CA PRO A 378 22.91 -3.87 2.36
C PRO A 378 22.98 -2.34 2.46
N THR A 379 23.46 -1.67 1.42
CA THR A 379 23.56 -0.21 1.36
C THR A 379 23.51 0.28 -0.09
N ASP A 380 23.80 1.57 -0.29
CA ASP A 380 23.71 2.27 -1.58
C ASP A 380 22.30 2.18 -2.15
N LEU A 381 21.36 2.85 -1.48
CA LEU A 381 20.00 3.02 -1.99
C LEU A 381 20.05 3.74 -3.34
N ARG A 382 19.54 3.10 -4.39
CA ARG A 382 19.46 3.65 -5.74
C ARG A 382 18.06 3.53 -6.30
N HIS A 383 17.71 4.46 -7.15
CA HIS A 383 16.44 4.49 -7.87
C HIS A 383 16.53 3.69 -9.19
N PHE A 384 15.51 2.88 -9.49
CA PHE A 384 15.28 2.21 -10.77
C PHE A 384 13.81 2.32 -11.15
N GLY A 385 13.49 2.19 -12.44
CA GLY A 385 12.08 2.15 -12.84
C GLY A 385 11.85 1.64 -14.25
N ILE A 386 10.59 1.45 -14.58
CA ILE A 386 10.06 1.14 -15.92
C ILE A 386 8.71 1.83 -16.10
N ASP A 387 8.33 2.08 -17.35
CA ASP A 387 6.94 2.35 -17.69
C ASP A 387 6.34 1.08 -18.28
N VAL A 388 5.28 0.60 -17.63
CA VAL A 388 4.45 -0.46 -18.17
C VAL A 388 3.44 0.17 -19.12
N ARG A 389 3.27 -0.45 -20.29
CA ARG A 389 2.42 -0.02 -21.40
C ARG A 389 1.44 -1.12 -21.79
N ASP A 390 0.62 -0.81 -22.79
CA ASP A 390 -0.49 -1.65 -23.25
C ASP A 390 -1.60 -1.82 -22.19
N VAL A 391 -1.65 -0.86 -21.27
CA VAL A 391 -2.71 -0.73 -20.26
C VAL A 391 -3.98 -0.20 -20.94
N ARG A 392 -5.14 -0.69 -20.51
CA ARG A 392 -6.45 -0.29 -21.07
C ARG A 392 -7.32 0.35 -20.01
N ALA A 393 -6.75 1.24 -19.20
CA ALA A 393 -7.41 1.78 -18.01
C ALA A 393 -8.75 2.46 -18.34
N CYS A 394 -8.79 3.19 -19.46
CA CYS A 394 -9.91 4.04 -19.86
C CYS A 394 -10.95 3.35 -20.76
N THR A 395 -11.06 2.03 -20.74
CA THR A 395 -12.11 1.29 -21.50
C THR A 395 -13.37 1.01 -20.69
N ASP A 396 -13.30 1.16 -19.38
CA ASP A 396 -14.43 1.01 -18.45
C ASP A 396 -14.74 2.37 -17.80
N PRO A 397 -15.99 2.85 -17.79
CA PRO A 397 -16.33 4.16 -17.22
C PRO A 397 -15.93 4.32 -15.75
N GLY A 398 -16.14 3.29 -14.91
CA GLY A 398 -15.82 3.34 -13.49
C GLY A 398 -14.31 3.43 -13.25
N ARG A 399 -13.53 2.58 -13.93
CA ARG A 399 -12.06 2.63 -13.87
C ARG A 399 -11.51 3.92 -14.48
N THR A 400 -12.11 4.43 -15.55
CA THR A 400 -11.73 5.72 -16.14
C THR A 400 -11.84 6.83 -15.10
N LEU A 401 -12.96 6.90 -14.37
CA LEU A 401 -13.19 7.91 -13.35
C LEU A 401 -12.23 7.76 -12.15
N ALA A 402 -11.90 6.53 -11.76
CA ALA A 402 -10.92 6.27 -10.69
C ALA A 402 -9.49 6.70 -11.11
N VAL A 403 -9.08 6.33 -12.33
CA VAL A 403 -7.74 6.64 -12.87
C VAL A 403 -7.55 8.11 -13.14
N LEU A 404 -8.61 8.82 -13.51
CA LEU A 404 -8.56 10.25 -13.78
C LEU A 404 -8.90 11.10 -12.56
N ASP A 405 -9.06 10.51 -11.37
CA ASP A 405 -9.37 11.28 -10.17
C ASP A 405 -8.35 12.39 -9.91
N GLY A 406 -8.83 13.61 -9.72
CA GLY A 406 -8.01 14.81 -9.61
C GLY A 406 -7.52 15.41 -10.93
N PHE A 407 -7.79 14.81 -12.09
CA PHE A 407 -7.49 15.42 -13.39
C PHE A 407 -8.55 16.43 -13.76
N ALA A 408 -8.10 17.58 -14.27
CA ALA A 408 -8.96 18.50 -14.96
C ALA A 408 -8.48 18.82 -16.36
N MET A 409 -9.46 19.03 -17.25
CA MET A 409 -9.24 19.16 -18.69
C MET A 409 -10.21 20.17 -19.28
N PRO A 410 -9.91 20.76 -20.46
CA PRO A 410 -10.86 21.57 -21.18
C PRO A 410 -12.19 20.84 -21.43
N SER A 411 -13.29 21.56 -21.28
CA SER A 411 -14.65 21.12 -21.61
C SER A 411 -15.08 21.66 -22.98
N PRO A 412 -15.98 20.95 -23.71
CA PRO A 412 -16.60 21.47 -24.94
C PRO A 412 -17.30 22.83 -24.77
N ASP A 413 -17.74 23.18 -23.55
CA ASP A 413 -18.47 24.41 -23.25
C ASP A 413 -17.56 25.62 -23.00
N ARG A 414 -16.27 25.55 -23.38
CA ARG A 414 -15.24 26.55 -23.02
C ARG A 414 -15.07 26.75 -21.52
N THR A 415 -15.38 25.71 -20.75
CA THR A 415 -15.15 25.61 -19.30
C THR A 415 -14.09 24.54 -19.01
N MET A 416 -14.02 24.06 -17.78
CA MET A 416 -13.18 22.93 -17.38
C MET A 416 -14.05 21.79 -16.84
N ASP A 417 -13.66 20.55 -17.08
CA ASP A 417 -14.20 19.38 -16.39
C ASP A 417 -13.13 18.82 -15.45
N LEU A 418 -13.46 18.65 -14.17
CA LEU A 418 -12.64 18.03 -13.13
C LEU A 418 -13.23 16.66 -12.80
N VAL A 419 -12.42 15.61 -12.88
CA VAL A 419 -12.82 14.28 -12.39
C VAL A 419 -12.47 14.20 -10.90
N VAL A 420 -13.44 13.87 -10.06
CA VAL A 420 -13.28 13.84 -8.60
C VAL A 420 -14.31 12.92 -7.95
N ALA A 421 -13.86 12.07 -7.04
CA ALA A 421 -14.64 11.08 -6.29
C ALA A 421 -15.56 10.24 -7.20
N GLY A 422 -15.01 9.77 -8.33
CA GLY A 422 -15.75 8.95 -9.27
C GLY A 422 -16.82 9.72 -10.07
N ARG A 423 -16.71 11.04 -10.20
CA ARG A 423 -17.67 11.90 -10.90
C ARG A 423 -16.98 12.94 -11.75
N VAL A 424 -17.66 13.44 -12.78
CA VAL A 424 -17.22 14.60 -13.55
C VAL A 424 -17.93 15.85 -13.02
N LEU A 425 -17.17 16.80 -12.49
CA LEU A 425 -17.63 18.12 -12.07
C LEU A 425 -17.26 19.16 -13.14
N ARG A 426 -18.27 19.83 -13.72
CA ARG A 426 -18.02 20.96 -14.63
C ARG A 426 -17.74 22.22 -13.81
N VAL A 427 -16.66 22.92 -14.11
CA VAL A 427 -16.24 24.13 -13.40
C VAL A 427 -16.09 25.27 -14.40
N ASP A 428 -16.82 26.37 -14.18
CA ASP A 428 -16.85 27.50 -15.12
C ASP A 428 -15.51 28.21 -15.23
N ARG A 429 -14.78 28.29 -14.11
CA ARG A 429 -13.57 29.11 -14.00
C ARG A 429 -12.32 28.24 -13.96
N ARG A 430 -11.40 28.51 -14.89
CA ARG A 430 -10.09 27.86 -14.92
C ARG A 430 -9.25 28.14 -13.66
N SER A 431 -9.30 29.37 -13.15
CA SER A 431 -8.59 29.78 -11.91
C SER A 431 -8.99 28.96 -10.67
N VAL A 432 -10.23 28.45 -10.65
CA VAL A 432 -10.75 27.58 -9.59
C VAL A 432 -10.15 26.19 -9.75
N VAL A 433 -10.18 25.64 -10.97
CA VAL A 433 -9.62 24.33 -11.27
C VAL A 433 -8.10 24.28 -11.04
N GLU A 434 -7.38 25.36 -11.32
CA GLU A 434 -5.93 25.48 -11.05
C GLU A 434 -5.59 25.31 -9.56
N GLN A 435 -6.53 25.56 -8.65
CA GLN A 435 -6.35 25.33 -7.21
C GLN A 435 -6.86 23.96 -6.74
N LEU A 436 -7.80 23.35 -7.48
CA LEU A 436 -8.46 22.10 -7.08
C LEU A 436 -7.84 20.85 -7.71
N ALA A 437 -7.35 20.94 -8.94
CA ALA A 437 -6.88 19.80 -9.69
C ALA A 437 -5.49 19.35 -9.24
N THR A 438 -5.28 18.03 -9.21
CA THR A 438 -3.95 17.42 -9.06
C THR A 438 -3.15 17.56 -10.36
N THR A 439 -3.82 17.39 -11.50
CA THR A 439 -3.20 17.47 -12.83
C THR A 439 -4.09 18.27 -13.78
N LEU A 440 -3.49 19.23 -14.49
CA LEU A 440 -4.14 19.99 -15.56
C LEU A 440 -3.71 19.44 -16.92
N ALA A 441 -4.59 18.68 -17.56
CA ALA A 441 -4.32 18.19 -18.91
C ALA A 441 -4.48 19.32 -19.93
N PRO A 442 -3.53 19.52 -20.86
CA PRO A 442 -3.63 20.58 -21.87
C PRO A 442 -4.70 20.29 -22.92
N ARG A 443 -5.12 19.03 -23.05
CA ARG A 443 -6.12 18.54 -24.01
C ARG A 443 -7.10 17.63 -23.31
N ARG A 444 -8.37 17.68 -23.74
CA ARG A 444 -9.41 16.77 -23.29
C ARG A 444 -9.12 15.35 -23.80
N LEU A 445 -9.25 14.35 -22.93
CA LEU A 445 -9.22 12.96 -23.35
C LEU A 445 -10.59 12.57 -23.94
N PRO A 446 -10.65 11.95 -25.13
CA PRO A 446 -11.93 11.56 -25.76
C PRO A 446 -12.82 10.66 -24.90
N VAL A 447 -12.23 9.89 -23.97
CA VAL A 447 -12.98 9.03 -23.06
C VAL A 447 -13.94 9.83 -22.15
N LEU A 448 -13.64 11.10 -21.84
CA LEU A 448 -14.55 11.94 -21.04
C LEU A 448 -15.81 12.35 -21.81
N ASP A 449 -15.85 12.26 -23.14
CA ASP A 449 -17.02 12.67 -23.92
C ASP A 449 -18.22 11.73 -23.70
N GLY A 450 -17.96 10.48 -23.31
CA GLY A 450 -19.00 9.50 -22.97
C GLY A 450 -19.43 9.53 -21.49
N LEU A 451 -18.82 10.36 -20.64
CA LEU A 451 -19.09 10.40 -19.21
C LEU A 451 -20.05 11.54 -18.86
N PRO A 452 -21.13 11.28 -18.08
CA PRO A 452 -22.06 12.32 -17.68
C PRO A 452 -21.40 13.29 -16.70
N VAL A 453 -21.69 14.58 -16.90
CA VAL A 453 -21.39 15.61 -15.90
C VAL A 453 -22.37 15.43 -14.74
N ALA A 454 -21.85 15.15 -13.55
CA ALA A 454 -22.66 14.90 -12.37
C ALA A 454 -23.29 16.19 -11.83
N THR A 455 -22.52 17.28 -11.80
CA THR A 455 -22.95 18.58 -11.30
C THR A 455 -22.02 19.68 -11.82
N ARG A 456 -22.35 20.95 -11.53
CA ARG A 456 -21.62 22.12 -12.01
C ARG A 456 -21.29 23.08 -10.86
N LEU A 457 -20.03 23.51 -10.80
CA LEU A 457 -19.57 24.64 -10.01
C LEU A 457 -19.56 25.88 -10.90
N SER A 458 -20.65 26.64 -10.82
CA SER A 458 -20.81 27.89 -11.55
C SER A 458 -19.96 29.01 -10.94
N GLY A 459 -19.65 30.03 -11.75
CA GLY A 459 -19.10 31.28 -11.21
C GLY A 459 -20.02 31.87 -10.14
N GLN A 460 -19.44 32.39 -9.06
CA GLN A 460 -20.16 32.96 -7.91
C GLN A 460 -21.10 31.98 -7.18
N ALA A 461 -20.89 30.67 -7.32
CA ALA A 461 -21.66 29.66 -6.59
C ALA A 461 -21.61 29.93 -5.06
N PRO A 462 -22.73 29.84 -4.33
CA PRO A 462 -22.73 30.10 -2.89
C PRO A 462 -21.73 29.21 -2.16
N ALA A 463 -20.91 29.83 -1.31
CA ALA A 463 -20.00 29.12 -0.42
C ALA A 463 -20.43 29.33 1.03
N VAL A 464 -20.23 28.31 1.86
CA VAL A 464 -20.45 28.40 3.30
C VAL A 464 -19.16 28.11 4.04
N ARG A 465 -18.98 28.74 5.21
CA ARG A 465 -17.83 28.57 6.08
C ARG A 465 -18.25 28.32 7.52
N THR A 466 -17.67 27.33 8.19
CA THR A 466 -17.86 27.13 9.63
C THR A 466 -16.93 28.04 10.44
N PRO A 467 -17.21 28.28 11.73
CA PRO A 467 -16.34 29.10 12.59
C PRO A 467 -14.91 28.55 12.73
N ASP A 468 -14.72 27.23 12.57
CA ASP A 468 -13.40 26.58 12.57
C ASP A 468 -12.70 26.61 11.20
N GLY A 469 -13.28 27.31 10.21
CA GLY A 469 -12.65 27.62 8.93
C GLY A 469 -12.89 26.61 7.80
N LYS A 470 -13.69 25.54 8.00
CA LYS A 470 -14.07 24.64 6.89
C LYS A 470 -14.89 25.44 5.89
N THR A 471 -14.50 25.38 4.62
CA THR A 471 -15.19 26.06 3.52
C THR A 471 -15.73 25.02 2.54
N GLY A 472 -16.90 25.26 1.96
CA GLY A 472 -17.49 24.39 0.93
C GLY A 472 -18.45 25.14 0.02
N PHE A 473 -18.61 24.66 -1.21
CA PHE A 473 -19.59 25.19 -2.16
C PHE A 473 -20.90 24.43 -2.05
N VAL A 474 -22.02 25.15 -2.06
CA VAL A 474 -23.34 24.58 -2.26
C VAL A 474 -23.61 24.55 -3.76
N LEU A 475 -23.57 23.36 -4.36
CA LEU A 475 -23.72 23.19 -5.81
C LEU A 475 -25.19 23.18 -6.24
N ALA A 476 -25.44 23.18 -7.54
CA ALA A 476 -26.78 23.31 -8.12
C ALA A 476 -27.76 22.20 -7.69
N ASP A 477 -27.25 21.03 -7.31
CA ASP A 477 -28.03 19.90 -6.77
C ASP A 477 -28.30 20.01 -5.25
N GLY A 478 -27.90 21.11 -4.63
CA GLY A 478 -28.05 21.36 -3.20
C GLY A 478 -27.01 20.66 -2.32
N THR A 479 -26.06 19.93 -2.90
CA THR A 479 -25.01 19.25 -2.15
C THR A 479 -23.89 20.21 -1.73
N LEU A 480 -23.35 20.01 -0.53
CA LEU A 480 -22.22 20.77 -0.02
C LEU A 480 -20.91 20.03 -0.29
N TRP A 481 -20.11 20.58 -1.19
CA TRP A 481 -18.78 20.07 -1.54
C TRP A 481 -17.72 20.82 -0.76
N ARG A 482 -17.06 20.14 0.16
CA ARG A 482 -15.97 20.71 0.96
C ARG A 482 -14.81 21.08 0.04
N VAL A 483 -14.17 22.23 0.25
CA VAL A 483 -13.04 22.66 -0.59
C VAL A 483 -11.80 23.00 0.21
N ARG A 484 -10.64 22.71 -0.37
CA ARG A 484 -9.31 23.11 0.10
C ARG A 484 -8.43 23.53 -1.07
N PRO A 485 -7.63 24.60 -0.94
CA PRO A 485 -7.66 25.61 0.12
C PRO A 485 -8.96 26.45 0.11
N GLY A 486 -9.25 27.16 1.20
CA GLY A 486 -10.43 28.03 1.28
C GLY A 486 -10.41 29.23 0.30
N SER A 487 -9.24 29.58 -0.22
CA SER A 487 -9.04 30.62 -1.25
C SER A 487 -9.75 30.32 -2.57
N VAL A 488 -10.17 29.08 -2.79
CA VAL A 488 -10.93 28.68 -3.98
C VAL A 488 -12.24 29.46 -4.11
N ALA A 489 -12.88 29.80 -2.98
CA ALA A 489 -14.10 30.62 -2.98
C ALA A 489 -13.84 32.03 -3.54
N GLU A 490 -12.70 32.63 -3.20
CA GLU A 490 -12.28 33.94 -3.71
C GLU A 490 -11.96 33.85 -5.22
N ALA A 491 -11.24 32.81 -5.65
CA ALA A 491 -10.98 32.58 -7.08
C ALA A 491 -12.26 32.37 -7.91
N ASN A 492 -13.33 31.93 -7.26
CA ASN A 492 -14.66 31.76 -7.87
C ASN A 492 -15.56 33.00 -7.74
N ASP A 493 -15.09 34.11 -7.18
CA ASP A 493 -15.89 35.29 -6.77
C ASP A 493 -17.16 34.91 -5.99
N SER A 494 -17.05 33.90 -5.15
CA SER A 494 -18.21 33.34 -4.46
C SER A 494 -18.53 34.11 -3.18
N PRO A 495 -19.81 34.42 -2.93
CA PRO A 495 -20.22 34.92 -1.63
C PRO A 495 -20.03 33.82 -0.59
N VAL A 496 -19.38 34.14 0.53
CA VAL A 496 -19.12 33.21 1.64
C VAL A 496 -19.99 33.57 2.83
N GLU A 497 -20.91 32.69 3.21
CA GLU A 497 -21.74 32.82 4.41
C GLU A 497 -21.16 32.01 5.58
N THR A 498 -21.03 32.62 6.76
CA THR A 498 -20.65 31.88 7.97
C THR A 498 -21.86 31.14 8.54
N VAL A 499 -21.77 29.81 8.67
CA VAL A 499 -22.87 28.95 9.14
C VAL A 499 -22.47 28.14 10.38
N THR A 500 -23.44 27.72 11.18
CA THR A 500 -23.18 26.84 12.34
C THR A 500 -22.76 25.43 11.89
N GLU A 501 -22.07 24.69 12.77
CA GLU A 501 -21.74 23.27 12.55
C GLU A 501 -22.99 22.41 12.28
N GLN A 502 -24.11 22.71 12.96
CA GLN A 502 -25.38 22.02 12.72
C GLN A 502 -25.90 22.31 11.30
N ARG A 503 -25.84 23.57 10.85
CA ARG A 503 -26.26 23.94 9.50
C ARG A 503 -25.36 23.31 8.44
N TRP A 504 -24.04 23.31 8.64
CA TRP A 504 -23.08 22.63 7.78
C TRP A 504 -23.44 21.15 7.59
N ARG A 505 -23.75 20.44 8.67
CA ARG A 505 -24.12 19.01 8.64
C ARG A 505 -25.52 18.75 8.07
N SER A 506 -26.37 19.78 7.93
CA SER A 506 -27.71 19.63 7.35
C SER A 506 -27.73 19.58 5.82
N TYR A 507 -26.65 20.03 5.17
CA TYR A 507 -26.53 19.90 3.72
C TYR A 507 -26.24 18.44 3.33
N PRO A 508 -26.85 17.91 2.26
CA PRO A 508 -26.41 16.66 1.66
C PRO A 508 -24.90 16.73 1.32
N ALA A 509 -24.12 15.75 1.78
CA ALA A 509 -22.68 15.78 1.61
C ALA A 509 -22.28 15.49 0.15
N GLY A 510 -21.56 16.43 -0.45
CA GLY A 510 -20.79 16.23 -1.67
C GLY A 510 -19.41 15.63 -1.38
N ALA A 511 -18.61 15.43 -2.42
CA ALA A 511 -17.21 15.02 -2.22
C ALA A 511 -16.35 16.22 -1.79
N SER A 512 -15.14 15.91 -1.31
CA SER A 512 -14.14 16.96 -1.04
C SER A 512 -13.40 17.31 -2.33
N LEU A 513 -13.20 18.60 -2.57
CA LEU A 513 -12.45 19.14 -3.71
C LEU A 513 -11.13 19.71 -3.24
N GLY A 514 -10.07 19.45 -4.00
CA GLY A 514 -8.72 19.92 -3.72
C GLY A 514 -7.99 19.11 -2.64
N ARG A 515 -6.68 19.33 -2.54
CA ARG A 515 -5.79 18.59 -1.63
C ARG A 515 -5.86 19.11 -0.19
#